data_AF-A0A662DFF2-F1
#
_entry.id   AF-A0A662DFF2-F1
#
_cell.length_a   1.000
_cell.length_b   1.000
_cell.length_c   1.000
_cell.angle_alpha   90.00
_cell.angle_beta   90.00
_cell.angle_gamma   90.00
#
_symmetry.space_group_name_H-M   'P 1'
#
loop_
_entity.id
_entity.type
_entity.pdbx_description
1 polymer ?
#
loop_
_entity_poly.entity_id
_entity_poly.type
_entity_poly.pdbx_seq_one_letter_code
_entity_poly.pdbx_strand_id
1 'polypeptide(L)'
;MRNRLFVVVAFIIVMASPAYAAPSGEITKQEVDAALNARREASASLETMTARFEKAVSDETLTRERIVSLSRSVSKLEREIGTKRSQVEDLVIARYMSGGSLGTDRVFTARTFTDLPIQDQYLRLMNDRDHALLRGLESAEALHVEQQALLDQSLSMQRELVAEIGGLTGEILTTLEQADADYNAIAMAYEKQEEEKRRKAEEERKRVEEEARKAAEEAARQATSTTTTTEAATTTTGAVTTTTEAATTTTGAVTTTTLPSGPPPVITDGKACPVNAATSFSDSWGAPRSGGRSHKGVDMISVRNAPLVAIESGTVTRTSNSTLGGISIYLTGESGSRYYYAHLEALAPGISGGTSVSVGDLVGVTGSSGNSPDWLPHLHFQYAPPDSDWINPYPLVKALCG
;
A
#
# COMPACT_ATOMS: atom_id res chain seq x y z
N MET A 1 34.66 1.25 11.49
CA MET A 1 34.42 2.71 11.35
C MET A 1 34.17 3.04 9.89
N ARG A 2 32.95 3.46 9.52
CA ARG A 2 32.66 4.38 8.39
C ARG A 2 31.18 4.79 8.42
N ASN A 3 30.89 5.94 7.82
CA ASN A 3 29.69 6.76 7.99
C ASN A 3 28.39 5.98 7.61
N ARG A 4 27.23 6.13 8.27
CA ARG A 4 26.48 7.35 8.68
C ARG A 4 26.10 8.27 7.51
N LEU A 5 24.93 8.02 6.91
CA LEU A 5 24.15 9.05 6.24
C LEU A 5 22.65 8.85 6.54
N PHE A 6 22.22 9.22 7.75
CA PHE A 6 20.80 9.34 8.05
C PHE A 6 20.32 10.69 7.52
N VAL A 7 19.44 10.68 6.52
CA VAL A 7 18.76 11.89 6.05
C VAL A 7 17.64 12.22 7.04
N VAL A 8 17.98 13.00 8.06
CA VAL A 8 17.01 13.58 8.99
C VAL A 8 16.43 14.83 8.33
N VAL A 9 15.26 14.70 7.72
CA VAL A 9 14.47 15.87 7.28
C VAL A 9 13.89 16.52 8.52
N ALA A 10 14.64 17.48 9.08
CA ALA A 10 14.17 18.30 10.18
C ALA A 10 13.07 19.24 9.68
N PHE A 11 11.87 19.12 10.24
CA PHE A 11 10.70 19.89 9.84
C PHE A 11 10.80 21.33 10.39
N ILE A 12 11.62 22.17 9.75
CA ILE A 12 11.66 23.60 10.04
C ILE A 12 10.52 24.26 9.26
N ILE A 13 9.41 24.56 9.96
CA ILE A 13 8.37 25.45 9.43
C ILE A 13 8.95 26.86 9.40
N VAL A 14 9.69 27.17 8.35
CA VAL A 14 9.99 28.55 7.99
C VAL A 14 8.68 29.12 7.47
N MET A 15 8.06 30.03 8.22
CA MET A 15 7.00 30.89 7.68
C MET A 15 7.61 31.87 6.68
N ALA A 16 7.99 31.36 5.51
CA ALA A 16 8.28 32.14 4.33
C ALA A 16 6.95 32.61 3.75
N SER A 17 6.32 33.58 4.42
CA SER A 17 5.10 34.23 3.92
C SER A 17 5.36 34.68 2.49
N PRO A 18 4.62 34.17 1.48
CA PRO A 18 4.76 34.70 0.13
C PRO A 18 4.43 36.19 0.21
N ALA A 19 5.35 37.03 -0.29
CA ALA A 19 5.20 38.48 -0.26
C ALA A 19 4.22 38.95 -1.35
N TYR A 20 3.02 38.37 -1.35
CA TYR A 20 1.88 38.90 -2.07
C TYR A 20 1.62 40.29 -1.51
N ALA A 21 1.85 41.31 -2.35
CA ALA A 21 1.53 42.68 -2.00
C ALA A 21 0.02 42.73 -1.72
N ALA A 22 -0.36 42.91 -0.46
CA ALA A 22 -1.76 42.98 -0.07
C ALA A 22 -2.43 44.07 -0.93
N PRO A 23 -3.50 43.74 -1.69
CA PRO A 23 -4.15 44.71 -2.54
C PRO A 23 -4.62 45.88 -1.66
N SER A 24 -4.39 47.11 -2.13
CA SER A 24 -4.68 48.33 -1.35
C SER A 24 -6.19 48.67 -1.36
N GLY A 25 -7.03 47.65 -1.20
CA GLY A 25 -8.47 47.68 -1.27
C GLY A 25 -9.08 46.62 -0.34
N GLU A 26 -10.39 46.70 -0.16
CA GLU A 26 -11.14 45.84 0.75
C GLU A 26 -11.34 44.45 0.13
N ILE A 27 -10.85 43.39 0.79
CA ILE A 27 -10.95 42.02 0.28
C ILE A 27 -12.41 41.59 0.26
N THR A 28 -12.88 41.14 -0.90
CA THR A 28 -14.25 40.72 -1.14
C THR A 28 -14.41 39.21 -0.97
N LYS A 29 -15.63 38.78 -0.66
CA LYS A 29 -15.96 37.35 -0.67
C LYS A 29 -15.71 36.70 -2.03
N GLN A 30 -15.87 37.45 -3.13
CA GLN A 30 -15.63 36.95 -4.48
C GLN A 30 -14.16 36.59 -4.74
N GLU A 31 -13.21 37.26 -4.09
CA GLU A 31 -11.78 36.90 -4.15
C GLU A 31 -11.47 35.65 -3.31
N VAL A 32 -12.14 35.46 -2.17
CA VAL A 32 -12.05 34.22 -1.37
C VAL A 32 -12.62 33.02 -2.15
N ASP A 33 -13.79 33.19 -2.78
CA ASP A 33 -14.42 32.17 -3.62
C ASP A 33 -13.57 31.88 -4.89
N ALA A 34 -12.89 32.89 -5.45
CA ALA A 34 -11.94 32.70 -6.55
C ALA A 34 -10.67 31.93 -6.11
N ALA A 35 -10.08 32.27 -4.96
CA ALA A 35 -8.92 31.54 -4.41
C ALA A 35 -9.27 30.08 -4.07
N LEU A 36 -10.48 29.84 -3.53
CA LEU A 36 -10.99 28.49 -3.29
C LEU A 36 -11.10 27.67 -4.59
N ASN A 37 -11.52 28.30 -5.68
CA ASN A 37 -11.63 27.65 -6.99
C ASN A 37 -10.25 27.44 -7.64
N ALA A 38 -9.32 28.40 -7.55
CA ALA A 38 -7.94 28.22 -8.00
C ALA A 38 -7.26 27.03 -7.28
N ARG A 39 -7.46 26.89 -5.97
CA ARG A 39 -6.99 25.71 -5.21
C ARG A 39 -7.65 24.41 -5.67
N ARG A 40 -8.93 24.42 -6.05
CA ARG A 40 -9.61 23.24 -6.63
C ARG A 40 -9.07 22.88 -8.02
N GLU A 41 -8.78 23.87 -8.85
CA GLU A 41 -8.18 23.67 -10.18
C GLU A 41 -6.76 23.12 -10.07
N ALA A 42 -5.95 23.63 -9.13
CA ALA A 42 -4.67 23.04 -8.76
C ALA A 42 -4.81 21.63 -8.18
N SER A 43 -5.87 21.35 -7.42
CA SER A 43 -6.16 19.99 -6.92
C SER A 43 -6.54 19.01 -8.04
N ALA A 44 -7.20 19.50 -9.11
CA ALA A 44 -7.60 18.70 -10.26
C ALA A 44 -6.45 18.47 -11.26
N SER A 45 -5.55 19.44 -11.46
CA SER A 45 -4.37 19.24 -12.34
C SER A 45 -3.43 18.15 -11.81
N LEU A 46 -3.40 17.95 -10.49
CA LEU A 46 -2.69 16.87 -9.82
C LEU A 46 -3.19 15.46 -10.18
N GLU A 47 -4.40 15.29 -10.73
CA GLU A 47 -4.87 13.96 -11.20
C GLU A 47 -3.93 13.38 -12.27
N THR A 48 -3.48 14.23 -13.21
CA THR A 48 -2.55 13.82 -14.28
C THR A 48 -1.15 13.53 -13.74
N MET A 49 -0.67 14.32 -12.77
CA MET A 49 0.62 14.07 -12.11
C MET A 49 0.59 12.79 -11.27
N THR A 50 -0.52 12.53 -10.57
CA THR A 50 -0.73 11.34 -9.73
C THR A 50 -0.78 10.09 -10.60
N ALA A 51 -1.58 10.08 -11.68
CA ALA A 51 -1.62 8.94 -12.62
C ALA A 51 -0.24 8.65 -13.26
N ARG A 52 0.55 9.69 -13.55
CA ARG A 52 1.93 9.54 -14.04
C ARG A 52 2.86 8.98 -12.97
N PHE A 53 2.75 9.43 -11.72
CA PHE A 53 3.50 8.92 -10.58
C PHE A 53 3.18 7.45 -10.29
N GLU A 54 1.90 7.07 -10.24
CA GLU A 54 1.44 5.68 -10.05
C GLU A 54 1.99 4.76 -11.16
N LYS A 55 1.94 5.22 -12.42
CA LYS A 55 2.54 4.51 -13.55
C LYS A 55 4.06 4.34 -13.38
N ALA A 56 4.78 5.40 -13.03
CA ALA A 56 6.24 5.34 -12.85
C ALA A 56 6.65 4.39 -11.70
N VAL A 57 5.89 4.36 -10.60
CA VAL A 57 6.10 3.42 -9.49
C VAL A 57 5.82 1.97 -9.91
N SER A 58 4.79 1.73 -10.73
CA SER A 58 4.51 0.42 -11.32
C SER A 58 5.64 -0.03 -12.25
N ASP A 59 6.10 0.85 -13.14
CA ASP A 59 7.18 0.59 -14.09
C ASP A 59 8.53 0.35 -13.37
N GLU A 60 8.82 1.04 -12.25
CA GLU A 60 9.99 0.76 -11.39
C GLU A 60 9.92 -0.65 -10.82
N THR A 61 8.76 -1.03 -10.28
CA THR A 61 8.54 -2.34 -9.66
C THR A 61 8.78 -3.46 -10.68
N LEU A 62 8.20 -3.35 -11.88
CA LEU A 62 8.40 -4.32 -12.97
C LEU A 62 9.86 -4.34 -13.48
N THR A 63 10.50 -3.17 -13.59
CA THR A 63 11.92 -3.06 -13.97
C THR A 63 12.82 -3.73 -12.93
N ARG A 64 12.51 -3.59 -11.64
CA ARG A 64 13.23 -4.20 -10.53
C ARG A 64 13.09 -5.72 -10.49
N GLU A 65 11.92 -6.26 -10.77
CA GLU A 65 11.74 -7.72 -10.95
C GLU A 65 12.55 -8.23 -12.14
N ARG A 66 12.56 -7.50 -13.27
CA ARG A 66 13.36 -7.83 -14.45
C ARG A 66 14.87 -7.82 -14.14
N ILE A 67 15.38 -6.82 -13.41
CA ILE A 67 16.77 -6.75 -12.94
C ILE A 67 17.13 -7.99 -12.10
N VAL A 68 16.27 -8.36 -11.14
CA VAL A 68 16.50 -9.55 -10.29
C VAL A 68 16.48 -10.83 -11.12
N SER A 69 15.61 -10.95 -12.12
CA SER A 69 15.57 -12.10 -13.03
C SER A 69 16.83 -12.20 -13.90
N LEU A 70 17.21 -11.10 -14.56
CA LEU A 70 18.42 -11.01 -15.39
C LEU A 70 19.69 -11.29 -14.59
N SER A 71 19.82 -10.74 -13.38
CA SER A 71 20.96 -11.01 -12.48
C SER A 71 21.11 -12.50 -12.15
N ARG A 72 20.01 -13.23 -11.90
CA ARG A 72 20.06 -14.69 -11.70
C ARG A 72 20.53 -15.43 -12.97
N SER A 73 20.07 -14.99 -14.14
CA SER A 73 20.46 -15.57 -15.44
C SER A 73 21.93 -15.33 -15.76
N VAL A 74 22.42 -14.09 -15.61
CA VAL A 74 23.82 -13.71 -15.76
C VAL A 74 24.71 -14.58 -14.86
N SER A 75 24.43 -14.63 -13.55
CA SER A 75 25.24 -15.45 -12.64
C SER A 75 25.07 -16.96 -12.81
N LYS A 76 24.01 -17.44 -13.47
CA LYS A 76 23.94 -18.84 -13.93
C LYS A 76 24.90 -19.06 -15.11
N LEU A 77 24.88 -18.18 -16.10
CA LEU A 77 25.75 -18.24 -17.27
C LEU A 77 27.22 -18.13 -16.88
N GLU A 78 27.59 -17.28 -15.92
CA GLU A 78 28.97 -17.17 -15.40
C GLU A 78 29.50 -18.50 -14.84
N ARG A 79 28.68 -19.23 -14.07
CA ARG A 79 29.04 -20.55 -13.54
C ARG A 79 29.13 -21.61 -14.66
N GLU A 80 28.23 -21.54 -15.64
CA GLU A 80 28.23 -22.44 -16.79
C GLU A 80 29.44 -22.21 -17.71
N ILE A 81 29.78 -20.95 -18.01
CA ILE A 81 30.99 -20.53 -18.74
C ILE A 81 32.23 -20.99 -17.98
N GLY A 82 32.33 -20.73 -16.67
CA GLY A 82 33.45 -21.20 -15.85
C GLY A 82 33.64 -22.71 -15.89
N THR A 83 32.54 -23.46 -15.82
CA THR A 83 32.55 -24.94 -15.93
C THR A 83 33.01 -25.39 -17.32
N LYS A 84 32.48 -24.80 -18.40
CA LYS A 84 32.88 -25.15 -19.77
C LYS A 84 34.33 -24.74 -20.08
N ARG A 85 34.81 -23.60 -19.58
CA ARG A 85 36.22 -23.17 -19.70
C ARG A 85 37.16 -24.18 -19.04
N SER A 86 36.85 -24.64 -17.83
CA SER A 86 37.60 -25.72 -17.16
C SER A 86 37.61 -27.00 -17.99
N GLN A 87 36.47 -27.39 -18.57
CA GLN A 87 36.38 -28.58 -19.44
C GLN A 87 37.19 -28.43 -20.74
N VAL A 88 37.30 -27.21 -21.29
CA VAL A 88 38.15 -26.91 -22.46
C VAL A 88 39.63 -26.93 -22.07
N GLU A 89 40.00 -26.45 -20.89
CA GLU A 89 41.36 -26.55 -20.35
C GLU A 89 41.77 -28.02 -20.11
N ASP A 90 40.91 -28.80 -19.44
CA ASP A 90 41.08 -30.26 -19.26
C ASP A 90 41.25 -30.97 -20.62
N LEU A 91 40.45 -30.60 -21.63
CA LEU A 91 40.54 -31.14 -22.99
C LEU A 91 41.87 -30.78 -23.67
N VAL A 92 42.33 -29.52 -23.57
CA VAL A 92 43.62 -29.09 -24.13
C VAL A 92 44.79 -29.81 -23.44
N ILE A 93 44.76 -29.95 -22.11
CA ILE A 93 45.75 -30.69 -21.33
C ILE A 93 45.73 -32.17 -21.72
N ALA A 94 44.55 -32.80 -21.78
CA ALA A 94 44.41 -34.20 -22.20
C ALA A 94 44.93 -34.41 -23.63
N ARG A 95 44.63 -33.49 -24.55
CA ARG A 95 45.09 -33.57 -25.94
C ARG A 95 46.60 -33.45 -26.04
N TYR A 96 47.23 -32.54 -25.29
CA TYR A 96 48.67 -32.38 -25.20
C TYR A 96 49.35 -33.61 -24.56
N MET A 97 48.88 -34.04 -23.40
CA MET A 97 49.44 -35.16 -22.63
C MET A 97 49.22 -36.52 -23.29
N SER A 98 48.19 -36.67 -24.13
CA SER A 98 47.97 -37.88 -24.95
C SER A 98 48.99 -38.05 -26.08
N GLY A 99 49.90 -37.10 -26.25
CA GLY A 99 50.87 -37.01 -27.33
C GLY A 99 50.32 -36.18 -28.50
N GLY A 100 50.98 -35.08 -28.83
CA GLY A 100 50.65 -34.19 -29.95
C GLY A 100 50.80 -34.80 -31.35
N SER A 101 50.92 -36.13 -31.47
CA SER A 101 50.82 -36.83 -32.74
C SER A 101 49.43 -36.65 -33.33
N LEU A 102 49.39 -36.37 -34.63
CA LEU A 102 48.19 -36.53 -35.46
C LEU A 102 47.62 -37.95 -35.27
N GLY A 103 46.31 -38.14 -35.54
CA GLY A 103 45.63 -39.43 -35.34
C GLY A 103 46.28 -40.62 -36.07
N THR A 104 47.12 -40.33 -37.06
CA THR A 104 48.02 -41.25 -37.76
C THR A 104 48.76 -42.22 -36.84
N ASP A 105 49.29 -41.79 -35.69
CA ASP A 105 50.16 -42.67 -34.88
C ASP A 105 49.36 -43.77 -34.14
N ARG A 106 48.07 -43.50 -33.85
CA ARG A 106 47.12 -44.52 -33.37
C ARG A 106 46.55 -45.39 -34.49
N VAL A 107 46.51 -44.88 -35.73
CA VAL A 107 46.15 -45.66 -36.92
C VAL A 107 47.28 -46.62 -37.32
N PHE A 108 48.54 -46.22 -37.21
CA PHE A 108 49.71 -47.06 -37.51
C PHE A 108 50.07 -48.07 -36.41
N THR A 109 49.42 -48.01 -35.24
CA THR A 109 49.56 -49.00 -34.17
C THR A 109 48.41 -50.02 -34.11
N ALA A 110 47.45 -49.96 -35.04
CA ALA A 110 46.41 -50.98 -35.21
C ALA A 110 47.03 -52.34 -35.58
N ARG A 111 46.74 -53.37 -34.77
CA ARG A 111 47.33 -54.71 -34.96
C ARG A 111 46.59 -55.57 -35.99
N THR A 112 45.37 -55.16 -36.36
CA THR A 112 44.48 -55.93 -37.24
C THR A 112 43.64 -54.97 -38.09
N PHE A 113 43.45 -55.31 -39.37
CA PHE A 113 42.71 -54.47 -40.33
C PHE A 113 41.24 -54.24 -39.94
N THR A 114 40.67 -55.13 -39.12
CA THR A 114 39.32 -55.05 -38.55
C THR A 114 39.13 -53.97 -37.50
N ASP A 115 40.21 -53.44 -36.91
CA ASP A 115 40.14 -52.50 -35.78
C ASP A 115 40.00 -51.04 -36.24
N LEU A 116 40.44 -50.77 -37.48
CA LEU A 116 40.49 -49.44 -38.09
C LEU A 116 39.11 -48.74 -38.20
N PRO A 117 37.99 -49.40 -38.56
CA PRO A 117 36.68 -48.75 -38.61
C PRO A 117 36.20 -48.29 -37.23
N ILE A 118 36.51 -49.05 -36.18
CA ILE A 118 36.13 -48.73 -34.80
C ILE A 118 36.97 -47.55 -34.29
N GLN A 119 38.27 -47.50 -34.63
CA GLN A 119 39.12 -46.35 -34.32
C GLN A 119 38.65 -45.06 -35.01
N ASP A 120 38.31 -45.11 -36.30
CA ASP A 120 37.80 -43.95 -37.05
C ASP A 120 36.48 -43.43 -36.45
N GLN A 121 35.52 -44.32 -36.19
CA GLN A 121 34.24 -43.94 -35.57
C GLN A 121 34.44 -43.35 -34.16
N TYR A 122 35.36 -43.90 -33.36
CA TYR A 122 35.71 -43.37 -32.04
C TYR A 122 36.38 -41.99 -32.11
N LEU A 123 37.31 -41.79 -33.05
CA LEU A 123 38.01 -40.51 -33.24
C LEU A 123 37.06 -39.40 -33.70
N ARG A 124 36.12 -39.71 -34.60
CA ARG A 124 35.06 -38.76 -35.00
C ARG A 124 34.17 -38.40 -33.82
N LEU A 125 33.71 -39.40 -33.04
CA LEU A 125 32.86 -39.19 -31.87
C LEU A 125 33.53 -38.33 -30.78
N MET A 126 34.84 -38.46 -30.56
CA MET A 126 35.58 -37.53 -29.70
C MET A 126 35.60 -36.12 -30.30
N ASN A 127 36.02 -35.98 -31.56
CA ASN A 127 36.16 -34.68 -32.22
C ASN A 127 34.82 -33.91 -32.32
N ASP A 128 33.70 -34.61 -32.54
CA ASP A 128 32.35 -34.03 -32.53
C ASP A 128 31.93 -33.55 -31.13
N ARG A 129 32.28 -34.30 -30.08
CA ARG A 129 32.07 -33.92 -28.67
C ARG A 129 32.92 -32.71 -28.28
N ASP A 130 34.17 -32.67 -28.73
CA ASP A 130 35.12 -31.59 -28.46
C ASP A 130 34.67 -30.29 -29.14
N HIS A 131 34.25 -30.35 -30.41
CA HIS A 131 33.61 -29.23 -31.08
C HIS A 131 32.25 -28.83 -30.47
N ALA A 132 31.47 -29.78 -29.93
CA ALA A 132 30.23 -29.46 -29.23
C ALA A 132 30.48 -28.71 -27.91
N LEU A 133 31.55 -29.05 -27.18
CA LEU A 133 31.99 -28.29 -26.01
C LEU A 133 32.41 -26.86 -26.37
N LEU A 134 33.22 -26.69 -27.41
CA LEU A 134 33.68 -25.37 -27.88
C LEU A 134 32.51 -24.47 -28.33
N ARG A 135 31.63 -24.97 -29.21
CA ARG A 135 30.41 -24.24 -29.61
C ARG A 135 29.47 -23.97 -28.43
N GLY A 136 29.42 -24.88 -27.46
CA GLY A 136 28.67 -24.72 -26.22
C GLY A 136 29.24 -23.64 -25.30
N LEU A 137 30.55 -23.40 -25.33
CA LEU A 137 31.19 -22.28 -24.63
C LEU A 137 30.92 -20.96 -25.35
N GLU A 138 31.19 -20.90 -26.66
CA GLU A 138 30.96 -19.72 -27.51
C GLU A 138 29.52 -19.21 -27.40
N SER A 139 28.53 -20.10 -27.49
CA SER A 139 27.11 -19.73 -27.35
C SER A 139 26.71 -19.30 -25.93
N ALA A 140 27.34 -19.84 -24.89
CA ALA A 140 27.10 -19.40 -23.51
C ALA A 140 27.72 -18.02 -23.24
N GLU A 141 28.91 -17.75 -23.79
CA GLU A 141 29.60 -16.45 -23.69
C GLU A 141 28.84 -15.35 -24.46
N ALA A 142 28.37 -15.64 -25.68
CA ALA A 142 27.54 -14.72 -26.45
C ALA A 142 26.23 -14.37 -25.72
N LEU A 143 25.55 -15.37 -25.13
CA LEU A 143 24.33 -15.15 -24.35
C LEU A 143 24.60 -14.40 -23.04
N HIS A 144 25.76 -14.59 -22.38
CA HIS A 144 26.13 -13.80 -21.20
C HIS A 144 26.29 -12.32 -21.55
N VAL A 145 26.95 -11.98 -22.66
CA VAL A 145 27.08 -10.59 -23.14
C VAL A 145 25.71 -9.97 -23.43
N GLU A 146 24.80 -10.71 -24.08
CA GLU A 146 23.42 -10.23 -24.34
C GLU A 146 22.65 -9.98 -23.02
N GLN A 147 22.64 -10.95 -22.11
CA GLN A 147 21.93 -10.83 -20.83
C GLN A 147 22.52 -9.73 -19.94
N GLN A 148 23.84 -9.50 -20.00
CA GLN A 148 24.51 -8.41 -19.30
C GLN A 148 24.11 -7.04 -19.88
N ALA A 149 24.08 -6.88 -21.20
CA ALA A 149 23.62 -5.65 -21.84
C ALA A 149 22.15 -5.32 -21.48
N LEU A 150 21.27 -6.33 -21.42
CA LEU A 150 19.89 -6.18 -20.97
C LEU A 150 19.78 -5.82 -19.48
N LEU A 151 20.69 -6.32 -18.64
CA LEU A 151 20.77 -5.98 -17.22
C LEU A 151 21.19 -4.52 -17.03
N ASP A 152 22.24 -4.09 -17.73
CA ASP A 152 22.74 -2.71 -17.67
C ASP A 152 21.73 -1.70 -18.24
N GLN A 153 21.00 -2.05 -19.32
CA GLN A 153 19.88 -1.27 -19.82
C GLN A 153 18.76 -1.13 -18.77
N SER A 154 18.38 -2.24 -18.12
CA SER A 154 17.33 -2.23 -17.09
C SER A 154 17.74 -1.39 -15.87
N LEU A 155 19.04 -1.42 -15.49
CA LEU A 155 19.61 -0.58 -14.44
C LEU A 155 19.67 0.91 -14.80
N SER A 156 19.74 1.29 -16.09
CA SER A 156 19.57 2.69 -16.50
C SER A 156 18.12 3.12 -16.35
N MET A 157 17.19 2.35 -16.90
CA MET A 157 15.74 2.62 -16.83
C MET A 157 15.26 2.74 -15.38
N GLN A 158 15.77 1.93 -14.45
CA GLN A 158 15.44 2.07 -13.02
C GLN A 158 15.89 3.43 -12.45
N ARG A 159 17.07 3.95 -12.83
CA ARG A 159 17.55 5.26 -12.37
C ARG A 159 16.72 6.40 -12.93
N GLU A 160 16.33 6.29 -14.20
CA GLU A 160 15.47 7.25 -14.89
C GLU A 160 14.08 7.30 -14.23
N LEU A 161 13.46 6.15 -13.97
CA LEU A 161 12.18 6.04 -13.26
C LEU A 161 12.26 6.58 -11.81
N VAL A 162 13.31 6.25 -11.06
CA VAL A 162 13.50 6.79 -9.69
C VAL A 162 13.70 8.31 -9.70
N ALA A 163 14.35 8.88 -10.74
CA ALA A 163 14.47 10.32 -10.90
C ALA A 163 13.13 10.97 -11.28
N GLU A 164 12.33 10.34 -12.14
CA GLU A 164 10.97 10.80 -12.50
C GLU A 164 10.03 10.78 -11.29
N ILE A 165 10.00 9.69 -10.53
CA ILE A 165 9.24 9.57 -9.27
C ILE A 165 9.63 10.68 -8.29
N GLY A 166 10.93 10.95 -8.11
CA GLY A 166 11.43 12.02 -7.26
C GLY A 166 11.03 13.42 -7.74
N GLY A 167 11.11 13.67 -9.05
CA GLY A 167 10.69 14.93 -9.67
C GLY A 167 9.19 15.20 -9.49
N LEU A 168 8.34 14.22 -9.83
CA LEU A 168 6.89 14.31 -9.67
C LEU A 168 6.49 14.51 -8.20
N THR A 169 7.16 13.83 -7.26
CA THR A 169 6.92 14.03 -5.82
C THR A 169 7.19 15.49 -5.41
N GLY A 170 8.28 16.08 -5.90
CA GLY A 170 8.60 17.49 -5.65
C GLY A 170 7.57 18.45 -6.27
N GLU A 171 7.22 18.23 -7.53
CA GLU A 171 6.25 19.06 -8.27
C GLU A 171 4.88 19.06 -7.58
N ILE A 172 4.34 17.86 -7.28
CA ILE A 172 3.08 17.66 -6.54
C ILE A 172 3.09 18.39 -5.19
N LEU A 173 4.15 18.25 -4.39
CA LEU A 173 4.25 18.89 -3.08
C LEU A 173 4.29 20.42 -3.21
N THR A 174 5.08 20.96 -4.14
CA THR A 174 5.16 22.43 -4.32
C THR A 174 3.86 23.03 -4.85
N THR A 175 3.13 22.34 -5.73
CA THR A 175 1.83 22.79 -6.22
C THR A 175 0.79 22.82 -5.10
N LEU A 176 0.75 21.79 -4.24
CA LEU A 176 -0.14 21.76 -3.06
C LEU A 176 0.21 22.87 -2.06
N GLU A 177 1.49 23.01 -1.71
CA GLU A 177 1.97 23.99 -0.72
C GLU A 177 1.66 25.43 -1.17
N GLN A 178 1.87 25.75 -2.45
CA GLN A 178 1.51 27.06 -3.02
C GLN A 178 0.00 27.29 -3.03
N ALA A 179 -0.79 26.33 -3.50
CA ALA A 179 -2.25 26.46 -3.62
C ALA A 179 -2.95 26.58 -2.26
N ASP A 180 -2.44 25.93 -1.21
CA ASP A 180 -2.89 26.14 0.17
C ASP A 180 -2.36 27.46 0.77
N ALA A 181 -1.11 27.86 0.49
CA ALA A 181 -0.56 29.12 1.01
C ALA A 181 -1.35 30.34 0.51
N ASP A 182 -1.63 30.40 -0.80
CA ASP A 182 -2.38 31.51 -1.42
C ASP A 182 -3.82 31.57 -0.90
N TYR A 183 -4.51 30.42 -0.81
CA TYR A 183 -5.86 30.35 -0.25
C TYR A 183 -5.89 30.79 1.23
N ASN A 184 -4.99 30.27 2.06
CA ASN A 184 -4.96 30.56 3.48
C ASN A 184 -4.61 32.04 3.75
N ALA A 185 -3.71 32.64 2.96
CA ALA A 185 -3.38 34.05 3.07
C ALA A 185 -4.59 34.96 2.81
N ILE A 186 -5.36 34.68 1.76
CA ILE A 186 -6.57 35.45 1.40
C ILE A 186 -7.69 35.22 2.43
N ALA A 187 -7.91 33.98 2.86
CA ALA A 187 -8.94 33.64 3.85
C ALA A 187 -8.69 34.32 5.21
N MET A 188 -7.47 34.21 5.77
CA MET A 188 -7.12 34.85 7.05
C MET A 188 -7.23 36.38 6.98
N ALA A 189 -6.89 36.98 5.84
CA ALA A 189 -6.99 38.42 5.65
C ALA A 189 -8.46 38.89 5.58
N TYR A 190 -9.33 38.13 4.90
CA TYR A 190 -10.77 38.39 4.85
C TYR A 190 -11.45 38.24 6.23
N GLU A 191 -11.17 37.16 6.97
CA GLU A 191 -11.73 36.97 8.31
C GLU A 191 -11.36 38.11 9.26
N LYS A 192 -10.07 38.49 9.30
CA LYS A 192 -9.58 39.61 10.09
C LYS A 192 -10.25 40.94 9.74
N GLN A 193 -10.55 41.17 8.47
CA GLN A 193 -11.25 42.36 7.98
C GLN A 193 -12.71 42.39 8.46
N GLU A 194 -13.43 41.27 8.35
CA GLU A 194 -14.81 41.15 8.85
C GLU A 194 -14.89 41.26 10.38
N GLU A 195 -13.91 40.74 11.12
CA GLU A 195 -13.79 40.94 12.57
C GLU A 195 -13.61 42.42 12.93
N GLU A 196 -12.77 43.16 12.19
CA GLU A 196 -12.56 44.58 12.44
C GLU A 196 -13.80 45.43 12.11
N LYS A 197 -14.55 45.09 11.03
CA LYS A 197 -15.87 45.68 10.75
C LYS A 197 -16.85 45.39 11.88
N ARG A 198 -16.96 44.14 12.32
CA ARG A 198 -17.86 43.70 13.39
C ARG A 198 -17.56 44.45 14.70
N ARG A 199 -16.28 44.65 15.02
CA ARG A 199 -15.86 45.46 16.18
C ARG A 199 -16.27 46.93 16.06
N LYS A 200 -15.99 47.57 14.92
CA LYS A 200 -16.39 48.97 14.66
C LYS A 200 -17.92 49.16 14.72
N ALA A 201 -18.68 48.24 14.14
CA ALA A 201 -20.15 48.29 14.19
C ALA A 201 -20.70 48.05 15.61
N GLU A 202 -20.01 47.28 16.45
CA GLU A 202 -20.38 47.13 17.87
C GLU A 202 -20.00 48.36 18.71
N GLU A 203 -18.83 48.96 18.46
CA GLU A 203 -18.41 50.24 19.03
C GLU A 203 -19.41 51.36 18.68
N GLU A 204 -19.82 51.45 17.42
CA GLU A 204 -20.84 52.40 16.94
C GLU A 204 -22.23 52.11 17.54
N ARG A 205 -22.68 50.84 17.56
CA ARG A 205 -23.97 50.49 18.18
C ARG A 205 -24.00 50.88 19.66
N LYS A 206 -22.95 50.58 20.42
CA LYS A 206 -22.81 50.98 21.84
C LYS A 206 -22.85 52.49 22.01
N ARG A 207 -22.20 53.25 21.11
CA ARG A 207 -22.23 54.71 21.11
C ARG A 207 -23.64 55.25 20.85
N VAL A 208 -24.34 54.74 19.84
CA VAL A 208 -25.72 55.14 19.52
C VAL A 208 -26.67 54.75 20.65
N GLU A 209 -26.47 53.60 21.29
CA GLU A 209 -27.24 53.16 22.47
C GLU A 209 -27.00 54.08 23.68
N GLU A 210 -25.77 54.55 23.91
CA GLU A 210 -25.46 55.50 24.98
C GLU A 210 -26.00 56.92 24.70
N GLU A 211 -25.91 57.39 23.44
CA GLU A 211 -26.49 58.65 22.99
C GLU A 211 -28.03 58.62 23.08
N ALA A 212 -28.66 57.50 22.69
CA ALA A 212 -30.10 57.28 22.85
C ALA A 212 -30.52 57.17 24.32
N ARG A 213 -29.73 56.53 25.19
CA ARG A 213 -30.00 56.48 26.64
C ARG A 213 -29.96 57.88 27.26
N LYS A 214 -28.96 58.70 26.90
CA LYS A 214 -28.88 60.11 27.34
C LYS A 214 -30.09 60.93 26.89
N ALA A 215 -30.49 60.79 25.63
CA ALA A 215 -31.70 61.45 25.10
C ALA A 215 -32.99 60.96 25.80
N ALA A 216 -33.08 59.66 26.13
CA ALA A 216 -34.21 59.10 26.87
C ALA A 216 -34.23 59.55 28.35
N GLU A 217 -33.09 59.65 29.01
CA GLU A 217 -32.96 60.22 30.36
C GLU A 217 -33.37 61.71 30.38
N GLU A 218 -33.02 62.48 29.35
CA GLU A 218 -33.43 63.88 29.21
C GLU A 218 -34.93 64.03 28.90
N ALA A 219 -35.47 63.23 27.96
CA ALA A 219 -36.89 63.17 27.67
C ALA A 219 -37.71 62.71 28.90
N ALA A 220 -37.20 61.76 29.69
CA ALA A 220 -37.84 61.32 30.93
C ALA A 220 -37.88 62.43 31.99
N ARG A 221 -36.83 63.27 32.11
CA ARG A 221 -36.86 64.46 32.97
C ARG A 221 -37.93 65.48 32.54
N GLN A 222 -38.11 65.68 31.24
CA GLN A 222 -39.16 66.55 30.69
C GLN A 222 -40.57 65.94 30.90
N ALA A 223 -40.74 64.63 30.68
CA ALA A 223 -42.01 63.92 30.88
C ALA A 223 -42.43 63.83 32.36
N THR A 224 -41.47 63.69 33.28
CA THR A 224 -41.73 63.69 34.73
C THR A 224 -42.27 65.04 35.23
N SER A 225 -42.01 66.13 34.50
CA SER A 225 -42.63 67.44 34.76
C SER A 225 -44.08 67.57 34.23
N THR A 226 -44.60 66.56 33.52
CA THR A 226 -45.79 66.71 32.67
C THR A 226 -46.89 65.68 32.94
N THR A 227 -46.58 64.47 33.42
CA THR A 227 -47.57 63.36 33.49
C THR A 227 -47.68 62.75 34.88
N THR A 228 -48.64 63.22 35.70
CA THR A 228 -49.07 62.58 36.96
C THR A 228 -50.56 62.17 36.88
N THR A 229 -50.94 61.43 35.83
CA THR A 229 -52.31 60.93 35.66
C THR A 229 -52.33 59.62 34.86
N THR A 230 -53.24 58.71 35.23
CA THR A 230 -53.65 57.47 34.52
C THR A 230 -52.52 56.47 34.17
N GLU A 231 -52.27 55.39 34.91
CA GLU A 231 -53.14 54.23 35.27
C GLU A 231 -52.94 53.04 34.30
N ALA A 232 -52.98 51.81 34.82
CA ALA A 232 -52.58 50.58 34.13
C ALA A 232 -53.70 49.52 34.16
N ALA A 233 -53.76 48.69 33.12
CA ALA A 233 -54.70 47.57 33.02
C ALA A 233 -54.02 46.27 32.55
N THR A 234 -54.40 45.15 33.18
CA THR A 234 -53.88 43.78 32.97
C THR A 234 -54.70 43.08 31.86
N THR A 235 -54.29 41.99 31.18
CA THR A 235 -54.53 40.55 31.52
C THR A 235 -54.15 39.71 30.27
N THR A 236 -53.25 38.71 30.27
CA THR A 236 -53.48 37.24 30.49
C THR A 236 -54.72 36.65 29.76
N THR A 237 -54.76 35.48 29.09
CA THR A 237 -53.81 34.36 28.76
C THR A 237 -54.27 33.78 27.37
N GLY A 238 -54.01 32.58 26.82
CA GLY A 238 -53.30 31.32 27.18
C GLY A 238 -53.83 30.12 26.35
N ALA A 239 -52.99 29.17 25.91
CA ALA A 239 -53.40 27.97 25.14
C ALA A 239 -52.39 26.80 25.27
N VAL A 240 -52.83 25.54 25.04
CA VAL A 240 -52.09 24.30 25.43
C VAL A 240 -52.29 23.14 24.43
N THR A 241 -51.19 22.46 24.08
CA THR A 241 -51.00 21.07 23.57
C THR A 241 -51.76 20.55 22.33
N THR A 242 -51.01 19.90 21.43
CA THR A 242 -51.51 18.83 20.53
C THR A 242 -50.55 17.61 20.57
N THR A 243 -51.10 16.41 20.57
CA THR A 243 -50.39 15.10 20.48
C THR A 243 -50.09 14.72 19.02
N THR A 244 -49.33 13.63 18.75
CA THR A 244 -49.77 12.47 17.91
C THR A 244 -48.63 11.52 17.48
N GLU A 245 -48.87 10.20 17.69
CA GLU A 245 -48.34 8.97 17.03
C GLU A 245 -46.85 8.64 16.83
N ALA A 246 -46.62 7.34 16.56
CA ALA A 246 -45.36 6.69 16.21
C ALA A 246 -45.59 5.56 15.18
N ALA A 247 -44.60 5.27 14.34
CA ALA A 247 -44.56 4.19 13.35
C ALA A 247 -43.10 3.98 12.88
N THR A 248 -42.66 2.88 12.25
CA THR A 248 -43.05 1.45 12.26
C THR A 248 -41.85 0.66 11.69
N THR A 249 -41.62 -0.58 12.13
CA THR A 249 -40.49 -1.42 11.70
C THR A 249 -40.63 -1.94 10.26
N THR A 250 -39.52 -2.00 9.51
CA THR A 250 -39.44 -2.73 8.23
C THR A 250 -38.17 -3.59 8.18
N THR A 251 -38.31 -4.88 7.89
CA THR A 251 -37.20 -5.85 7.80
C THR A 251 -36.86 -6.13 6.33
N GLY A 252 -35.57 -6.06 5.95
CA GLY A 252 -35.08 -6.43 4.62
C GLY A 252 -34.60 -7.88 4.54
N ALA A 253 -34.88 -8.57 3.44
CA ALA A 253 -34.48 -9.96 3.21
C ALA A 253 -33.05 -10.09 2.66
N VAL A 254 -32.40 -11.24 2.92
CA VAL A 254 -31.02 -11.53 2.50
C VAL A 254 -31.02 -12.44 1.26
N THR A 255 -30.27 -12.06 0.24
CA THR A 255 -29.99 -12.89 -0.95
C THR A 255 -28.75 -13.76 -0.70
N THR A 256 -28.88 -15.08 -0.82
CA THR A 256 -27.76 -16.03 -0.65
C THR A 256 -26.92 -16.18 -1.92
N THR A 257 -25.68 -15.72 -1.89
CA THR A 257 -24.65 -16.05 -2.88
C THR A 257 -23.80 -17.22 -2.34
N THR A 258 -23.80 -18.36 -3.03
CA THR A 258 -22.98 -19.51 -2.67
C THR A 258 -21.53 -19.34 -3.12
N LEU A 259 -20.60 -19.24 -2.17
CA LEU A 259 -19.16 -19.24 -2.43
C LEU A 259 -18.64 -20.66 -2.73
N PRO A 260 -17.56 -20.80 -3.54
CA PRO A 260 -17.02 -22.11 -3.89
C PRO A 260 -16.31 -22.78 -2.72
N SER A 261 -16.67 -24.04 -2.44
CA SER A 261 -15.95 -24.88 -1.48
C SER A 261 -14.60 -25.33 -2.06
N GLY A 262 -13.51 -24.99 -1.38
CA GLY A 262 -12.18 -25.57 -1.65
C GLY A 262 -12.10 -27.06 -1.26
N PRO A 263 -10.92 -27.69 -1.41
CA PRO A 263 -10.66 -29.00 -0.82
C PRO A 263 -10.85 -28.96 0.71
N PRO A 264 -11.09 -30.10 1.39
CA PRO A 264 -11.16 -30.11 2.84
C PRO A 264 -9.82 -29.65 3.46
N PRO A 265 -9.82 -28.72 4.42
CA PRO A 265 -8.59 -28.21 5.02
C PRO A 265 -7.87 -29.29 5.83
N VAL A 266 -6.54 -29.27 5.79
CA VAL A 266 -5.72 -30.15 6.64
C VAL A 266 -5.75 -29.63 8.07
N ILE A 267 -6.09 -30.52 9.01
CA ILE A 267 -6.16 -30.23 10.44
C ILE A 267 -5.04 -31.01 11.16
N THR A 268 -4.19 -30.28 11.87
CA THR A 268 -3.07 -30.81 12.67
C THR A 268 -3.22 -30.29 14.11
N ASP A 269 -3.24 -31.19 15.08
CA ASP A 269 -3.36 -30.87 16.52
C ASP A 269 -4.51 -29.89 16.87
N GLY A 270 -5.66 -30.08 16.20
CA GLY A 270 -6.85 -29.23 16.38
C GLY A 270 -6.76 -27.85 15.71
N LYS A 271 -5.77 -27.61 14.85
CA LYS A 271 -5.62 -26.36 14.09
C LYS A 271 -5.52 -26.58 12.58
N ALA A 272 -6.02 -25.63 11.80
CA ALA A 272 -5.99 -25.65 10.33
C ALA A 272 -5.17 -24.48 9.76
N CYS A 273 -4.59 -24.65 8.56
CA CYS A 273 -4.04 -23.51 7.83
C CYS A 273 -5.16 -22.49 7.51
N PRO A 274 -5.07 -21.20 7.89
CA PRO A 274 -6.18 -20.24 7.78
C PRO A 274 -6.53 -19.86 6.34
N VAL A 275 -5.62 -20.10 5.38
CA VAL A 275 -5.87 -19.99 3.93
C VAL A 275 -5.98 -21.40 3.36
N ASN A 276 -7.17 -21.83 2.97
CA ASN A 276 -7.42 -23.16 2.43
C ASN A 276 -7.28 -23.16 0.88
N ALA A 277 -6.10 -22.75 0.43
CA ALA A 277 -5.68 -22.67 -0.97
C ALA A 277 -4.14 -22.62 -1.05
N ALA A 278 -3.58 -22.64 -2.26
CA ALA A 278 -2.16 -22.33 -2.44
C ALA A 278 -1.86 -20.91 -1.93
N THR A 279 -0.82 -20.77 -1.11
CA THR A 279 -0.43 -19.51 -0.50
C THR A 279 1.09 -19.34 -0.44
N SER A 280 1.55 -18.08 -0.40
CA SER A 280 2.96 -17.71 -0.26
C SER A 280 3.09 -16.64 0.81
N PHE A 281 4.01 -16.83 1.76
CA PHE A 281 4.22 -15.95 2.90
C PHE A 281 5.68 -16.00 3.39
N SER A 282 6.10 -14.95 4.09
CA SER A 282 7.43 -14.81 4.68
C SER A 282 7.34 -14.13 6.04
N ASP A 283 8.41 -14.20 6.84
CA ASP A 283 8.45 -13.46 8.10
C ASP A 283 8.47 -11.96 7.81
N SER A 284 7.32 -11.35 8.02
CA SER A 284 7.02 -9.95 7.74
C SER A 284 6.69 -9.20 9.03
N TRP A 285 6.82 -9.82 10.20
CA TRP A 285 6.56 -9.19 11.48
C TRP A 285 7.46 -7.98 11.71
N GLY A 286 6.87 -6.88 12.20
CA GLY A 286 7.59 -5.62 12.43
C GLY A 286 7.92 -4.83 11.16
N ALA A 287 7.66 -5.35 9.96
CA ALA A 287 7.91 -4.63 8.70
C ALA A 287 7.17 -3.27 8.63
N PRO A 288 7.69 -2.27 7.91
CA PRO A 288 7.05 -0.96 7.81
C PRO A 288 5.65 -1.00 7.16
N ARG A 289 4.73 -0.18 7.66
CA ARG A 289 3.40 0.07 7.08
C ARG A 289 3.11 1.58 7.02
N SER A 290 2.15 1.97 6.18
CA SER A 290 1.77 3.38 5.97
C SER A 290 1.46 4.11 7.30
N GLY A 291 1.89 5.36 7.42
CA GLY A 291 1.75 6.16 8.66
C GLY A 291 2.70 5.76 9.79
N GLY A 292 3.89 5.22 9.48
CA GLY A 292 4.93 4.90 10.48
C GLY A 292 4.62 3.69 11.37
N ARG A 293 3.58 2.92 11.04
CA ARG A 293 3.17 1.72 11.78
C ARG A 293 4.13 0.56 11.53
N SER A 294 4.29 -0.31 12.53
CA SER A 294 4.93 -1.62 12.36
C SER A 294 3.88 -2.69 12.07
N HIS A 295 4.23 -3.67 11.24
CA HIS A 295 3.37 -4.78 10.90
C HIS A 295 3.18 -5.72 12.11
N LYS A 296 1.92 -6.03 12.44
CA LYS A 296 1.53 -6.87 13.60
C LYS A 296 0.92 -8.21 13.19
N GLY A 297 1.37 -8.77 12.06
CA GLY A 297 0.87 -10.04 11.55
C GLY A 297 1.84 -10.71 10.58
N VAL A 298 1.28 -11.55 9.73
CA VAL A 298 1.89 -12.12 8.52
C VAL A 298 0.90 -11.91 7.36
N ASP A 299 1.41 -11.52 6.19
CA ASP A 299 0.58 -11.45 4.98
C ASP A 299 0.73 -12.77 4.22
N MET A 300 -0.39 -13.46 4.03
CA MET A 300 -0.49 -14.74 3.33
C MET A 300 -1.11 -14.49 1.95
N ILE A 301 -0.24 -14.31 0.96
CA ILE A 301 -0.62 -14.03 -0.43
C ILE A 301 -1.34 -15.26 -0.99
N SER A 302 -2.47 -15.07 -1.68
CA SER A 302 -3.20 -16.13 -2.37
C SER A 302 -4.01 -15.54 -3.52
N VAL A 303 -4.76 -16.36 -4.24
CA VAL A 303 -5.68 -15.85 -5.28
C VAL A 303 -6.86 -15.12 -4.65
N ARG A 304 -7.41 -14.11 -5.33
CA ARG A 304 -8.68 -13.50 -4.91
C ARG A 304 -9.77 -14.57 -4.88
N ASN A 305 -10.66 -14.47 -3.89
CA ASN A 305 -11.68 -15.46 -3.57
C ASN A 305 -11.15 -16.83 -3.08
N ALA A 306 -9.86 -16.93 -2.70
CA ALA A 306 -9.36 -18.12 -2.00
C ALA A 306 -10.11 -18.36 -0.67
N PRO A 307 -10.57 -19.58 -0.37
CA PRO A 307 -11.28 -19.91 0.87
C PRO A 307 -10.46 -19.62 2.13
N LEU A 308 -11.05 -18.90 3.09
CA LEU A 308 -10.48 -18.67 4.41
C LEU A 308 -11.25 -19.47 5.45
N VAL A 309 -10.52 -20.16 6.32
CA VAL A 309 -11.09 -21.08 7.30
C VAL A 309 -10.71 -20.73 8.74
N ALA A 310 -11.55 -21.11 9.69
CA ALA A 310 -11.26 -21.02 11.11
C ALA A 310 -10.03 -21.86 11.46
N ILE A 311 -8.98 -21.22 11.96
CA ILE A 311 -7.73 -21.87 12.40
C ILE A 311 -7.94 -22.80 13.59
N GLU A 312 -9.01 -22.61 14.37
CA GLU A 312 -9.36 -23.36 15.57
C GLU A 312 -10.88 -23.25 15.78
N SER A 313 -11.49 -24.24 16.45
CA SER A 313 -12.87 -24.11 16.94
C SER A 313 -12.98 -22.96 17.95
N GLY A 314 -14.12 -22.27 17.99
CA GLY A 314 -14.36 -21.16 18.91
C GLY A 314 -15.49 -20.25 18.46
N THR A 315 -15.36 -18.94 18.74
CA THR A 315 -16.40 -17.94 18.44
C THR A 315 -15.81 -16.73 17.73
N VAL A 316 -16.43 -16.34 16.61
CA VAL A 316 -16.18 -15.05 15.97
C VAL A 316 -16.71 -13.95 16.89
N THR A 317 -15.83 -13.27 17.61
CA THR A 317 -16.22 -12.25 18.61
C THR A 317 -16.67 -10.95 17.97
N ARG A 318 -16.15 -10.61 16.77
CA ARG A 318 -16.53 -9.41 16.02
C ARG A 318 -16.16 -9.55 14.54
N THR A 319 -16.99 -9.01 13.66
CA THR A 319 -16.62 -8.64 12.28
C THR A 319 -16.55 -7.12 12.14
N SER A 320 -15.77 -6.61 11.18
CA SER A 320 -15.60 -5.16 10.98
C SER A 320 -15.29 -4.85 9.51
N ASN A 321 -15.67 -3.66 9.05
CA ASN A 321 -15.18 -3.07 7.81
C ASN A 321 -14.52 -1.71 8.14
N SER A 322 -13.27 -1.50 7.74
CA SER A 322 -12.50 -0.31 8.11
C SER A 322 -11.48 0.10 7.05
N THR A 323 -11.12 1.38 6.98
CA THR A 323 -10.14 1.91 6.03
C THR A 323 -8.78 1.19 6.08
N LEU A 324 -8.37 0.70 7.25
CA LEU A 324 -7.08 0.03 7.41
C LEU A 324 -7.18 -1.50 7.20
N GLY A 325 -8.04 -2.20 7.95
CA GLY A 325 -8.14 -3.66 7.89
C GLY A 325 -9.10 -4.22 6.85
N GLY A 326 -9.86 -3.37 6.16
CA GLY A 326 -10.93 -3.79 5.26
C GLY A 326 -12.01 -4.58 6.00
N ILE A 327 -12.68 -5.46 5.25
CA ILE A 327 -13.54 -6.51 5.78
C ILE A 327 -12.65 -7.47 6.58
N SER A 328 -13.01 -7.70 7.84
CA SER A 328 -12.15 -8.40 8.78
C SER A 328 -12.92 -9.13 9.89
N ILE A 329 -12.27 -10.16 10.46
CA ILE A 329 -12.84 -11.09 11.44
C ILE A 329 -11.91 -11.17 12.65
N TYR A 330 -12.50 -11.05 13.85
CA TYR A 330 -11.87 -11.38 15.13
C TYR A 330 -12.44 -12.72 15.60
N LEU A 331 -11.58 -13.73 15.74
CA LEU A 331 -11.93 -15.07 16.22
C LEU A 331 -11.23 -15.33 17.55
N THR A 332 -11.96 -15.85 18.53
CA THR A 332 -11.39 -16.37 19.78
C THR A 332 -11.60 -17.87 19.81
N GLY A 333 -10.50 -18.63 19.83
CA GLY A 333 -10.51 -20.08 19.88
C GLY A 333 -10.85 -20.62 21.27
N GLU A 334 -11.26 -21.88 21.35
CA GLU A 334 -11.56 -22.60 22.60
C GLU A 334 -10.37 -22.65 23.58
N SER A 335 -9.13 -22.61 23.06
CA SER A 335 -7.91 -22.47 23.86
C SER A 335 -7.75 -21.10 24.55
N GLY A 336 -8.60 -20.11 24.25
CA GLY A 336 -8.43 -18.71 24.64
C GLY A 336 -7.56 -17.90 23.68
N SER A 337 -6.99 -18.53 22.64
CA SER A 337 -6.21 -17.87 21.59
C SER A 337 -7.05 -16.85 20.83
N ARG A 338 -6.45 -15.73 20.42
CA ARG A 338 -7.11 -14.67 19.64
C ARG A 338 -6.47 -14.56 18.26
N TYR A 339 -7.31 -14.45 17.24
CA TYR A 339 -6.94 -14.42 15.84
C TYR A 339 -7.60 -13.23 15.15
N TYR A 340 -6.87 -12.57 14.25
CA TYR A 340 -7.40 -11.53 13.39
C TYR A 340 -7.14 -11.87 11.93
N TYR A 341 -8.18 -11.74 11.09
CA TYR A 341 -8.16 -11.94 9.65
C TYR A 341 -8.58 -10.62 9.00
N ALA A 342 -7.83 -10.10 8.03
CA ALA A 342 -8.11 -8.82 7.39
C ALA A 342 -7.89 -8.86 5.86
N HIS A 343 -8.36 -7.81 5.19
CA HIS A 343 -8.37 -7.65 3.73
C HIS A 343 -9.27 -8.65 2.97
N LEU A 344 -10.34 -9.15 3.61
CA LEU A 344 -11.27 -10.09 2.98
C LEU A 344 -12.02 -9.47 1.79
N GLU A 345 -12.39 -10.28 0.80
CA GLU A 345 -13.34 -9.87 -0.25
C GLU A 345 -14.78 -9.92 0.31
N ALA A 346 -15.08 -10.98 1.07
CA ALA A 346 -16.38 -11.20 1.70
C ALA A 346 -16.26 -12.09 2.96
N LEU A 347 -17.24 -11.95 3.86
CA LEU A 347 -17.51 -12.91 4.92
C LEU A 347 -18.31 -14.10 4.36
N ALA A 348 -18.17 -15.29 4.94
CA ALA A 348 -19.01 -16.41 4.55
C ALA A 348 -20.45 -16.26 5.11
N PRO A 349 -21.48 -16.87 4.47
CA PRO A 349 -22.85 -16.77 4.93
C PRO A 349 -23.02 -17.25 6.39
N GLY A 350 -23.64 -16.43 7.23
CA GLY A 350 -23.84 -16.72 8.66
C GLY A 350 -22.70 -16.27 9.59
N ILE A 351 -21.57 -15.79 9.07
CA ILE A 351 -20.45 -15.29 9.87
C ILE A 351 -20.71 -13.87 10.37
N SER A 352 -20.77 -13.71 11.69
CA SER A 352 -21.07 -12.45 12.38
C SER A 352 -20.48 -12.45 13.79
N GLY A 353 -20.53 -11.31 14.49
CA GLY A 353 -20.16 -11.27 15.91
C GLY A 353 -21.13 -12.12 16.75
N GLY A 354 -20.61 -13.15 17.41
CA GLY A 354 -21.37 -14.16 18.15
C GLY A 354 -21.47 -15.52 17.45
N THR A 355 -21.07 -15.64 16.18
CA THR A 355 -21.12 -16.93 15.45
C THR A 355 -20.07 -17.90 15.98
N SER A 356 -20.48 -19.04 16.52
CA SER A 356 -19.60 -20.19 16.80
C SER A 356 -19.15 -20.87 15.51
N VAL A 357 -17.90 -21.33 15.47
CA VAL A 357 -17.27 -22.00 14.32
C VAL A 357 -16.42 -23.18 14.78
N SER A 358 -16.34 -24.21 13.95
CA SER A 358 -15.46 -25.38 14.11
C SER A 358 -14.13 -25.12 13.39
N VAL A 359 -13.04 -25.76 13.83
CA VAL A 359 -11.78 -25.76 13.06
C VAL A 359 -12.02 -26.24 11.61
N GLY A 360 -11.57 -25.46 10.64
CA GLY A 360 -11.77 -25.72 9.21
C GLY A 360 -13.07 -25.16 8.60
N ASP A 361 -14.00 -24.62 9.40
CA ASP A 361 -15.21 -23.99 8.85
C ASP A 361 -14.87 -22.75 8.00
N LEU A 362 -15.58 -22.55 6.88
CA LEU A 362 -15.40 -21.41 6.00
C LEU A 362 -15.86 -20.12 6.70
N VAL A 363 -14.93 -19.21 6.98
CA VAL A 363 -15.21 -17.91 7.63
C VAL A 363 -15.30 -16.75 6.65
N GLY A 364 -14.71 -16.87 5.46
CA GLY A 364 -14.73 -15.85 4.42
C GLY A 364 -13.84 -16.20 3.23
N VAL A 365 -13.44 -15.19 2.48
CA VAL A 365 -12.55 -15.35 1.32
C VAL A 365 -11.53 -14.21 1.18
N THR A 366 -10.34 -14.54 0.70
CA THR A 366 -9.23 -13.61 0.44
C THR A 366 -9.61 -12.55 -0.59
N GLY A 367 -9.30 -11.28 -0.30
CA GLY A 367 -9.51 -10.16 -1.19
C GLY A 367 -8.42 -9.11 -1.03
N SER A 368 -8.80 -7.85 -1.32
CA SER A 368 -7.91 -6.70 -1.21
C SER A 368 -8.54 -5.49 -0.50
N SER A 369 -9.52 -5.70 0.39
CA SER A 369 -10.29 -4.59 0.99
C SER A 369 -9.51 -3.77 2.04
N GLY A 370 -9.82 -2.48 2.17
CA GLY A 370 -9.12 -1.57 3.10
C GLY A 370 -7.75 -1.12 2.57
N ASN A 371 -6.72 -1.10 3.42
CA ASN A 371 -5.36 -0.69 3.05
C ASN A 371 -4.56 -1.89 2.49
N SER A 372 -5.11 -2.59 1.50
CA SER A 372 -4.39 -3.61 0.70
C SER A 372 -4.28 -3.13 -0.75
N PRO A 373 -3.16 -3.39 -1.46
CA PRO A 373 -3.11 -3.16 -2.90
C PRO A 373 -4.09 -4.09 -3.62
N ASP A 374 -4.90 -3.55 -4.54
CA ASP A 374 -5.94 -4.35 -5.21
C ASP A 374 -5.36 -5.54 -6.00
N TRP A 375 -4.20 -5.31 -6.63
CA TRP A 375 -3.44 -6.29 -7.41
C TRP A 375 -2.74 -7.38 -6.58
N LEU A 376 -2.70 -7.27 -5.23
CA LEU A 376 -2.08 -8.27 -4.36
C LEU A 376 -3.07 -8.80 -3.29
N PRO A 377 -4.03 -9.66 -3.67
CA PRO A 377 -4.93 -10.30 -2.71
C PRO A 377 -4.15 -11.13 -1.69
N HIS A 378 -4.42 -10.90 -0.41
CA HIS A 378 -3.76 -11.62 0.68
C HIS A 378 -4.63 -11.63 1.93
N LEU A 379 -4.49 -12.69 2.73
CA LEU A 379 -4.96 -12.65 4.11
C LEU A 379 -3.89 -11.94 4.93
N HIS A 380 -4.23 -10.80 5.55
CA HIS A 380 -3.44 -10.31 6.68
C HIS A 380 -3.90 -11.03 7.96
N PHE A 381 -3.00 -11.80 8.57
CA PHE A 381 -3.28 -12.67 9.71
C PHE A 381 -2.50 -12.25 10.96
N GLN A 382 -3.16 -12.17 12.12
CA GLN A 382 -2.51 -11.94 13.42
C GLN A 382 -2.89 -13.02 14.44
N TYR A 383 -1.98 -13.27 15.39
CA TYR A 383 -2.14 -14.25 16.47
C TYR A 383 -1.71 -13.64 17.81
N ALA A 384 -2.52 -13.86 18.84
CA ALA A 384 -2.16 -13.67 20.23
C ALA A 384 -2.52 -14.94 21.01
N PRO A 385 -1.58 -15.57 21.74
CA PRO A 385 -1.89 -16.60 22.73
C PRO A 385 -2.87 -16.11 23.81
N PRO A 386 -3.43 -17.02 24.63
CA PRO A 386 -4.19 -16.66 25.82
C PRO A 386 -3.42 -15.68 26.71
N ASP A 387 -4.12 -14.68 27.25
CA ASP A 387 -3.60 -13.63 28.13
C ASP A 387 -2.34 -12.89 27.61
N SER A 388 -2.08 -12.96 26.31
CA SER A 388 -0.93 -12.34 25.65
C SER A 388 -1.34 -11.22 24.69
N ASP A 389 -0.38 -10.37 24.34
CA ASP A 389 -0.49 -9.40 23.26
C ASP A 389 -0.32 -10.07 21.88
N TRP A 390 -0.50 -9.32 20.79
CA TRP A 390 -0.18 -9.83 19.45
C TRP A 390 1.32 -10.15 19.34
N ILE A 391 1.64 -11.36 18.87
CA ILE A 391 3.01 -11.84 18.63
C ILE A 391 3.21 -12.21 17.15
N ASN A 392 4.45 -12.50 16.75
CA ASN A 392 4.75 -12.94 15.38
C ASN A 392 4.00 -14.25 15.06
N PRO A 393 3.05 -14.25 14.09
CA PRO A 393 2.33 -15.45 13.68
C PRO A 393 3.10 -16.31 12.68
N TYR A 394 4.20 -15.84 12.09
CA TYR A 394 4.95 -16.57 11.05
C TYR A 394 5.32 -18.01 11.45
N PRO A 395 5.84 -18.29 12.67
CA PRO A 395 6.14 -19.67 13.08
C PRO A 395 4.90 -20.58 13.14
N LEU A 396 3.73 -20.04 13.51
CA LEU A 396 2.47 -20.78 13.60
C LEU A 396 1.93 -21.11 12.20
N VAL A 397 1.82 -20.11 11.31
CA VAL A 397 1.31 -20.35 9.95
C VAL A 397 2.26 -21.23 9.15
N LYS A 398 3.58 -21.12 9.37
CA LYS A 398 4.56 -22.03 8.77
C LYS A 398 4.33 -23.49 9.19
N ALA A 399 4.17 -23.74 10.48
CA ALA A 399 3.92 -25.10 10.98
C ALA A 399 2.61 -25.72 10.46
N LEU A 400 1.61 -24.90 10.11
CA LEU A 400 0.30 -25.34 9.60
C LEU A 400 0.17 -25.36 8.07
N CYS A 401 0.98 -24.58 7.35
CA CYS A 401 0.83 -24.35 5.90
C CYS A 401 2.06 -24.73 5.04
N GLY A 402 3.26 -24.89 5.63
CA GLY A 402 4.53 -25.21 4.93
C GLY A 402 5.70 -24.27 5.25
#